data_AF-A0A1E3L5P6-F1
#
_entry.id   AF-A0A1E3L5P6-F1
#
_cell.length_a   1.000
_cell.length_b   1.000
_cell.length_c   1.000
_cell.angle_alpha   90.00
_cell.angle_beta   90.00
_cell.angle_gamma   90.00
#
_symmetry.space_group_name_H-M   'P 1'
#
loop_
_entity.id
_entity.type
_entity.pdbx_description
1 polymer ?
#
loop_
_entity_poly.entity_id
_entity_poly.type
_entity_poly.pdbx_seq_one_letter_code
_entity_poly.pdbx_strand_id
1 'polypeptide(L)'
;MDNRIALCTELENEISRQGYSLSRFSQISGINRGILSATLNGNPPKPMSINQLDTMNTALGKPEGWLYELFVEQCFDEQGKTNWRRVSALLFRCIELNRNVLIDRILCLLLEDISYLNHVFELAEELIVDNPSDSVMQLYECVVSNERNYQAERLAISHYRIFRYSIKRDIKQNFIAAVTFQAFCDRLPSYMQLDAWLQLANVYYTANEWLLMEKCGDALIELSNRLYKEKKYHNLKSERSFVVYYGQGYLMKSTFYQKVGQYEESTTYIRKYSDLSWLDDLDECGQQEVEHFKIFAQGNSYCTELYKGNFSVLDSYVAFLENYPKETIPGLLTILSTANQYNIVVDHIIEKFHEHITTNLYMDHSAKRKSVADNQYTNMCYQLAVYQSRHASQSTKLQNTIKRFDTSLRKCNMNLNLNYTSLLQNVIRSMP
;
A
#
# COMPACT_ATOMS: atom_id res chain seq x y z
N MET A 1 3.79 -29.14 -36.55
CA MET A 1 4.91 -28.41 -37.19
C MET A 1 5.86 -28.11 -36.05
N ASP A 2 7.15 -28.41 -36.17
CA ASP A 2 8.10 -28.10 -35.08
C ASP A 2 8.08 -26.57 -34.84
N ASN A 3 7.63 -26.16 -33.66
CA ASN A 3 7.48 -24.75 -33.28
C ASN A 3 8.81 -23.99 -33.39
N ARG A 4 9.94 -24.70 -33.34
CA ARG A 4 11.26 -24.12 -33.59
C ARG A 4 11.41 -23.62 -35.01
N ILE A 5 10.90 -24.39 -35.97
CA ILE A 5 10.95 -24.05 -37.39
C ILE A 5 10.10 -22.81 -37.65
N ALA A 6 8.92 -22.67 -37.03
CA ALA A 6 8.01 -21.55 -37.28
C ALA A 6 8.64 -20.17 -36.99
N LEU A 7 9.28 -19.97 -35.82
CA LEU A 7 9.94 -18.70 -35.49
C LEU A 7 11.12 -18.40 -36.45
N CYS A 8 11.97 -19.39 -36.71
CA CYS A 8 13.13 -19.20 -37.58
C CYS A 8 12.70 -18.91 -39.02
N THR A 9 11.67 -19.59 -39.52
CA THR A 9 11.08 -19.34 -40.84
C THR A 9 10.50 -17.94 -40.94
N GLU A 10 9.80 -17.44 -39.91
CA GLU A 10 9.26 -16.07 -39.94
C GLU A 10 10.38 -15.01 -39.99
N LEU A 11 11.48 -15.22 -39.24
CA LEU A 11 12.67 -14.37 -39.31
C LEU A 11 13.31 -14.43 -40.71
N GLU A 12 13.49 -15.62 -41.27
CA GLU A 12 14.07 -15.81 -42.61
C GLU A 12 13.22 -15.17 -43.71
N ASN A 13 11.90 -15.29 -43.61
CA ASN A 13 10.95 -14.66 -44.51
C ASN A 13 11.08 -13.15 -44.47
N GLU A 14 11.15 -12.55 -43.27
CA GLU A 14 11.27 -11.11 -43.13
C GLU A 14 12.63 -10.58 -43.61
N ILE A 15 13.73 -11.26 -43.27
CA ILE A 15 15.08 -10.95 -43.76
C ILE A 15 15.09 -10.93 -45.30
N SER A 16 14.49 -11.96 -45.91
CA SER A 16 14.40 -12.09 -47.37
C SER A 16 13.49 -11.04 -47.99
N ARG A 17 12.36 -10.72 -47.34
CA ARG A 17 11.40 -9.69 -47.78
C ARG A 17 12.01 -8.30 -47.82
N GLN A 18 12.94 -8.00 -46.90
CA GLN A 18 13.70 -6.75 -46.89
C GLN A 18 14.94 -6.78 -47.81
N GLY A 19 15.17 -7.89 -48.52
CA GLY A 19 16.26 -8.04 -49.49
C GLY A 19 17.65 -8.20 -48.84
N TYR A 20 17.72 -8.57 -47.57
CA TYR A 20 19.00 -8.77 -46.90
C TYR A 20 19.55 -10.17 -47.17
N SER A 21 20.81 -10.24 -47.61
CA SER A 21 21.58 -11.49 -47.53
C SER A 21 22.00 -11.75 -46.08
N LEU A 22 22.27 -13.02 -45.72
CA LEU A 22 22.74 -13.36 -44.36
C LEU A 22 24.02 -12.60 -43.96
N SER A 23 24.91 -12.36 -44.92
CA SER A 23 26.13 -11.55 -44.71
C SER A 23 25.79 -10.09 -44.40
N ARG A 24 24.87 -9.50 -45.18
CA ARG A 24 24.44 -8.12 -44.96
C ARG A 24 23.67 -7.98 -43.64
N PHE A 25 22.81 -8.94 -43.32
CA PHE A 25 22.06 -8.93 -42.07
C PHE A 25 22.96 -9.10 -40.84
N SER A 26 24.02 -9.91 -40.93
CA SER A 26 25.06 -9.99 -39.90
C SER A 26 25.71 -8.63 -39.60
N GLN A 27 25.97 -7.83 -40.64
CA GLN A 27 26.52 -6.49 -40.47
C GLN A 27 25.52 -5.51 -39.82
N ILE A 28 24.24 -5.57 -40.21
CA ILE A 28 23.21 -4.65 -39.71
C ILE A 28 22.82 -5.00 -38.27
N SER A 29 22.64 -6.28 -37.97
CA SER A 29 22.26 -6.75 -36.62
C SER A 29 23.43 -6.78 -35.63
N GLY A 30 24.67 -6.74 -36.11
CA GLY A 30 25.86 -6.94 -35.27
C GLY A 30 26.05 -8.37 -34.77
N ILE A 31 25.19 -9.31 -35.15
CA ILE A 31 25.30 -10.73 -34.78
C ILE A 31 26.23 -11.44 -35.75
N ASN A 32 27.16 -12.24 -35.24
CA ASN A 32 28.10 -13.01 -36.05
C ASN A 32 27.38 -13.92 -37.06
N ARG A 33 27.81 -13.90 -38.33
CA ARG A 33 27.22 -14.68 -39.43
C ARG A 33 27.14 -16.19 -39.13
N GLY A 34 28.14 -16.77 -38.46
CA GLY A 34 28.13 -18.17 -38.06
C GLY A 34 27.04 -18.48 -37.04
N ILE A 35 26.82 -17.57 -36.09
CA ILE A 35 25.72 -17.68 -35.11
C ILE A 35 24.37 -17.58 -35.82
N LEU A 36 24.18 -16.59 -36.71
CA LEU A 36 22.95 -16.46 -37.50
C LEU A 36 22.68 -17.71 -38.33
N SER A 37 23.71 -18.26 -38.99
CA SER A 37 23.57 -19.49 -39.78
C SER A 37 23.20 -20.69 -38.93
N ALA A 38 23.81 -20.86 -37.76
CA ALA A 38 23.50 -21.97 -36.86
C ALA A 38 22.09 -21.87 -36.26
N THR A 39 21.62 -20.64 -36.03
CA THR A 39 20.33 -20.35 -35.40
C THR A 39 19.16 -20.38 -36.39
N LEU A 40 19.34 -19.88 -37.62
CA LEU A 40 18.28 -19.84 -38.63
C LEU A 40 18.31 -21.09 -39.51
N ASN A 41 19.46 -21.36 -40.14
CA ASN A 41 19.63 -22.43 -41.15
C ASN A 41 20.18 -23.75 -40.57
N GLY A 42 20.32 -23.89 -39.26
CA GLY A 42 20.84 -25.11 -38.63
C GLY A 42 19.88 -26.29 -38.76
N ASN A 43 20.39 -27.53 -38.75
CA ASN A 43 19.56 -28.73 -38.71
C ASN A 43 19.99 -29.69 -37.57
N PRO A 44 19.30 -29.71 -36.42
CA PRO A 44 18.21 -28.78 -36.04
C PRO A 44 18.75 -27.36 -35.73
N PRO A 45 17.90 -26.31 -35.84
CA PRO A 45 18.29 -24.95 -35.49
C PRO A 45 18.80 -24.84 -34.05
N LYS A 46 19.91 -24.12 -33.85
CA LYS A 46 20.45 -23.86 -32.51
C LYS A 46 19.49 -22.94 -31.73
N PRO A 47 19.15 -23.24 -30.46
CA PRO A 47 18.30 -22.38 -29.65
C PRO A 47 18.84 -20.94 -29.59
N MET A 48 17.97 -19.96 -29.86
CA MET A 48 18.29 -18.54 -29.73
C MET A 48 17.87 -17.99 -28.37
N SER A 49 18.59 -17.00 -27.87
CA SER A 49 18.19 -16.23 -26.69
C SER A 49 17.19 -15.14 -27.04
N ILE A 50 16.44 -14.66 -26.05
CA ILE A 50 15.50 -13.54 -26.24
C ILE A 50 16.22 -12.26 -26.68
N ASN A 51 17.43 -12.02 -26.16
CA ASN A 51 18.25 -10.88 -26.56
C ASN A 51 18.70 -10.98 -28.02
N GLN A 52 19.01 -12.19 -28.51
CA GLN A 52 19.31 -12.38 -29.93
C GLN A 52 18.09 -12.08 -30.79
N LEU A 53 16.91 -12.50 -30.36
CA LEU A 53 15.65 -12.21 -31.06
C LEU A 53 15.38 -10.69 -31.10
N ASP A 54 15.53 -9.99 -29.98
CA ASP A 54 15.33 -8.53 -29.92
C ASP A 54 16.33 -7.76 -30.79
N THR A 55 17.59 -8.19 -30.82
CA THR A 55 18.60 -7.62 -31.72
C THR A 55 18.22 -7.82 -33.19
N MET A 56 17.73 -9.01 -33.56
CA MET A 56 17.26 -9.26 -34.94
C MET A 56 16.01 -8.43 -35.26
N ASN A 57 15.04 -8.35 -34.35
CA ASN A 57 13.82 -7.55 -34.54
C ASN A 57 14.15 -6.07 -34.75
N THR A 58 15.05 -5.53 -33.93
CA THR A 58 15.54 -4.15 -34.05
C THR A 58 16.23 -3.92 -35.39
N ALA A 59 17.10 -4.83 -35.81
CA ALA A 59 17.79 -4.76 -37.10
C ALA A 59 16.85 -4.82 -38.31
N LEU A 60 15.69 -5.47 -38.16
CA LEU A 60 14.62 -5.54 -39.14
C LEU A 60 13.63 -4.36 -39.05
N GLY A 61 13.84 -3.41 -38.14
CA GLY A 61 12.93 -2.28 -37.92
C GLY A 61 11.55 -2.69 -37.41
N LYS A 62 11.47 -3.83 -36.70
CA LYS A 62 10.23 -4.37 -36.14
C LYS A 62 10.03 -3.90 -34.70
N PRO A 63 8.78 -3.80 -34.22
CA PRO A 63 8.51 -3.38 -32.85
C PRO A 63 9.04 -4.39 -31.83
N GLU A 64 9.39 -3.90 -30.63
CA GLU A 64 9.80 -4.78 -29.52
C GLU A 64 8.70 -5.78 -29.18
N GLY A 65 9.09 -7.03 -28.94
CA GLY A 65 8.15 -8.12 -28.66
C GLY A 65 7.44 -8.71 -29.88
N TRP A 66 7.78 -8.31 -31.12
CA TRP A 66 7.09 -8.75 -32.35
C TRP A 66 6.86 -10.28 -32.43
N LEU A 67 7.88 -11.08 -32.11
CA LEU A 67 7.85 -12.54 -32.24
C LEU A 67 7.82 -13.28 -30.90
N TYR A 68 7.41 -12.61 -29.81
CA TYR A 68 7.46 -13.24 -28.49
C TYR A 68 6.48 -14.43 -28.37
N GLU A 69 5.32 -14.38 -29.02
CA GLU A 69 4.37 -15.50 -29.01
C GLU A 69 4.97 -16.77 -29.63
N LEU A 70 5.64 -16.65 -30.79
CA LEU A 70 6.34 -17.79 -31.40
C LEU A 70 7.54 -18.23 -30.55
N PHE A 71 8.20 -17.30 -29.86
CA PHE A 71 9.29 -17.65 -28.94
C PHE A 71 8.79 -18.41 -27.70
N VAL A 72 7.58 -18.10 -27.19
CA VAL A 72 6.93 -18.88 -26.12
C VAL A 72 6.75 -20.34 -26.55
N GLU A 73 6.22 -20.57 -27.75
CA GLU A 73 6.03 -21.92 -28.28
C GLU A 73 7.34 -22.73 -28.35
N GLN A 74 8.47 -22.06 -28.62
CA GLN A 74 9.78 -22.71 -28.58
C GLN A 74 10.30 -23.01 -27.17
N CYS A 75 9.85 -22.27 -26.15
CA CYS A 75 10.30 -22.45 -24.78
C CYS A 75 9.71 -23.69 -24.12
N PHE A 76 8.51 -24.10 -24.56
CA PHE A 76 7.70 -25.18 -23.96
C PHE A 76 7.49 -26.40 -24.88
N ASP A 77 8.24 -26.48 -25.98
CA ASP A 77 8.18 -27.58 -26.94
C ASP A 77 8.46 -28.96 -26.31
N GLU A 78 7.70 -29.98 -26.72
CA GLU A 78 7.39 -31.26 -26.02
C GLU A 78 8.60 -32.17 -25.73
N GLN A 79 9.79 -31.84 -26.22
CA GLN A 79 10.92 -32.76 -26.31
C GLN A 79 11.91 -32.66 -25.13
N GLY A 80 11.67 -31.77 -24.16
CA GLY A 80 12.58 -31.62 -23.02
C GLY A 80 12.05 -30.82 -21.84
N LYS A 81 12.80 -30.85 -20.74
CA LYS A 81 12.51 -30.06 -19.54
C LYS A 81 12.62 -28.56 -19.84
N THR A 82 11.62 -27.78 -19.44
CA THR A 82 11.58 -26.32 -19.58
C THR A 82 12.86 -25.67 -19.03
N ASN A 83 13.53 -24.88 -19.86
CA ASN A 83 14.73 -24.18 -19.43
C ASN A 83 14.38 -22.88 -18.71
N TRP A 84 14.44 -22.90 -17.37
CA TRP A 84 14.12 -21.73 -16.53
C TRP A 84 14.87 -20.48 -16.97
N ARG A 85 16.17 -20.55 -17.28
CA ARG A 85 16.96 -19.36 -17.67
C ARG A 85 16.42 -18.70 -18.95
N ARG A 86 15.87 -19.49 -19.87
CA ARG A 86 15.29 -18.97 -21.11
C ARG A 86 13.91 -18.35 -20.86
N VAL A 87 13.09 -19.01 -20.05
CA VAL A 87 11.76 -18.52 -19.69
C VAL A 87 11.84 -17.28 -18.80
N SER A 88 12.74 -17.24 -17.81
CA SER A 88 12.91 -16.09 -16.93
C SER A 88 13.38 -14.86 -17.69
N ALA A 89 14.30 -15.02 -18.65
CA ALA A 89 14.73 -13.92 -19.52
C ALA A 89 13.58 -13.38 -20.38
N LEU A 90 12.70 -14.27 -20.89
CA LEU A 90 11.50 -13.86 -21.62
C LEU A 90 10.50 -13.14 -20.72
N LEU A 91 10.24 -13.67 -19.52
CA LEU A 91 9.35 -13.05 -18.52
C LEU A 91 9.85 -11.64 -18.16
N PHE A 92 11.15 -11.48 -17.93
CA PHE A 92 11.76 -10.18 -17.66
C PHE A 92 11.46 -9.17 -18.78
N ARG A 93 11.70 -9.54 -20.04
CA ARG A 93 11.38 -8.68 -21.19
C ARG A 93 9.88 -8.41 -21.32
N CYS A 94 9.03 -9.40 -21.06
CA CYS A 94 7.58 -9.20 -21.08
C CYS A 94 7.12 -8.21 -19.99
N ILE A 95 7.76 -8.23 -18.82
CA ILE A 95 7.49 -7.30 -17.71
C ILE A 95 7.92 -5.88 -18.09
N GLU A 96 9.12 -5.71 -18.66
CA GLU A 96 9.60 -4.40 -19.15
C GLU A 96 8.66 -3.79 -20.21
N LEU A 97 8.11 -4.64 -21.08
CA LEU A 97 7.21 -4.24 -22.16
C LEU A 97 5.72 -4.23 -21.77
N ASN A 98 5.39 -4.49 -20.50
CA ASN A 98 4.01 -4.61 -19.99
C ASN A 98 3.12 -5.55 -20.83
N ARG A 99 3.65 -6.70 -21.23
CA ARG A 99 2.95 -7.74 -22.03
C ARG A 99 2.15 -8.68 -21.12
N ASN A 100 1.23 -8.13 -20.31
CA ASN A 100 0.53 -8.84 -19.23
C ASN A 100 -0.17 -10.14 -19.68
N VAL A 101 -0.84 -10.12 -20.83
CA VAL A 101 -1.52 -11.31 -21.38
C VAL A 101 -0.53 -12.42 -21.71
N LEU A 102 0.65 -12.06 -22.22
CA LEU A 102 1.68 -13.02 -22.55
C LEU A 102 2.34 -13.58 -21.30
N ILE A 103 2.51 -12.76 -20.25
CA ILE A 103 2.99 -13.19 -18.93
C ILE A 103 2.05 -14.27 -18.38
N ASP A 104 0.73 -14.03 -18.36
CA ASP A 104 -0.24 -15.02 -17.87
C ASP A 104 -0.15 -16.34 -18.64
N ARG A 105 -0.04 -16.27 -19.98
CA ARG A 105 0.13 -17.46 -20.82
C ARG A 105 1.42 -18.22 -20.48
N ILE A 106 2.54 -17.52 -20.33
CA ILE A 106 3.83 -18.13 -19.98
C ILE A 106 3.73 -18.81 -18.61
N LEU A 107 3.12 -18.15 -17.63
CA LEU A 107 2.95 -18.70 -16.29
C LEU A 107 2.05 -19.94 -16.28
N CYS A 108 0.96 -19.93 -17.04
CA CYS A 108 0.07 -21.09 -17.18
C CYS A 108 0.82 -22.31 -17.75
N LEU A 109 1.58 -22.12 -18.83
CA LEU A 109 2.38 -23.20 -19.44
C LEU A 109 3.49 -23.67 -18.50
N LEU A 110 4.16 -22.74 -17.80
CA LEU A 110 5.24 -23.05 -16.88
C LEU A 110 4.78 -23.89 -15.69
N LEU A 111 3.60 -23.59 -15.15
CA LEU A 111 3.07 -24.26 -13.96
C LEU A 111 2.32 -25.57 -14.24
N GLU A 112 2.32 -26.06 -15.48
CA GLU A 112 2.08 -27.49 -15.73
C GLU A 112 3.08 -28.36 -14.92
N ASP A 113 4.29 -27.83 -14.68
CA ASP A 113 5.23 -28.35 -13.69
C ASP A 113 5.32 -27.39 -12.48
N ILE A 114 4.62 -27.74 -11.39
CA ILE A 114 4.56 -26.96 -10.15
C ILE A 114 5.94 -26.75 -9.49
N SER A 115 6.98 -27.50 -9.88
CA SER A 115 8.34 -27.31 -9.34
C SER A 115 8.95 -25.95 -9.72
N TYR A 116 8.43 -25.28 -10.76
CA TYR A 116 8.82 -23.92 -11.12
C TYR A 116 8.17 -22.84 -10.26
N LEU A 117 7.18 -23.17 -9.42
CA LEU A 117 6.48 -22.18 -8.59
C LEU A 117 7.43 -21.37 -7.70
N ASN A 118 8.46 -22.04 -7.13
CA ASN A 118 9.46 -21.37 -6.32
C ASN A 118 10.31 -20.38 -7.13
N HIS A 119 10.63 -20.74 -8.38
CA HIS A 119 11.39 -19.87 -9.28
C HIS A 119 10.58 -18.64 -9.70
N VAL A 120 9.27 -18.79 -9.91
CA VAL A 120 8.35 -17.66 -10.16
C VAL A 120 8.32 -16.70 -8.97
N PHE A 121 8.22 -17.24 -7.76
CA PHE A 121 8.28 -16.44 -6.53
C PHE A 121 9.63 -15.69 -6.38
N GLU A 122 10.75 -16.38 -6.60
CA GLU A 122 12.08 -15.77 -6.54
C GLU A 122 12.25 -14.65 -7.55
N LEU A 123 11.75 -14.83 -8.78
CA LEU A 123 11.74 -13.78 -9.81
C LEU A 123 10.89 -12.58 -9.36
N ALA A 124 9.73 -12.81 -8.74
CA ALA A 124 8.89 -11.73 -8.23
C ALA A 124 9.60 -10.92 -7.13
N GLU A 125 10.27 -11.60 -6.18
CA GLU A 125 11.05 -10.93 -5.13
C GLU A 125 12.34 -10.28 -5.66
N GLU A 126 12.91 -10.71 -6.79
CA GLU A 126 14.02 -10.01 -7.45
C GLU A 126 13.56 -8.70 -8.12
N LEU A 127 12.34 -8.69 -8.65
CA LEU A 127 11.78 -7.57 -9.42
C LEU A 127 11.01 -6.56 -8.56
N ILE A 128 10.74 -6.87 -7.29
CA ILE A 128 10.00 -5.97 -6.42
C ILE A 128 10.83 -4.70 -6.12
N VAL A 129 10.28 -3.56 -6.52
CA VAL A 129 10.85 -2.23 -6.25
C VAL A 129 9.81 -1.32 -5.60
N ASP A 130 10.23 -0.12 -5.20
CA ASP A 130 9.32 0.91 -4.71
C ASP A 130 8.32 1.32 -5.81
N ASN A 131 7.07 0.86 -5.68
CA ASN A 131 5.99 0.91 -6.68
C ASN A 131 6.15 -0.11 -7.82
N PRO A 132 5.82 -1.39 -7.56
CA PRO A 132 5.89 -2.41 -8.59
C PRO A 132 4.82 -2.21 -9.68
N SER A 133 5.08 -2.75 -10.87
CA SER A 133 4.10 -2.79 -11.97
C SER A 133 3.05 -3.87 -11.75
N ASP A 134 1.91 -3.76 -12.44
CA ASP A 134 0.87 -4.81 -12.48
C ASP A 134 1.47 -6.16 -12.90
N SER A 135 2.45 -6.15 -13.82
CA SER A 135 3.14 -7.34 -14.31
C SER A 135 3.86 -8.14 -13.22
N VAL A 136 4.46 -7.47 -12.23
CA VAL A 136 5.09 -8.14 -11.09
C VAL A 136 4.03 -8.75 -10.18
N MET A 137 2.87 -8.10 -10.05
CA MET A 137 1.76 -8.63 -9.25
C MET A 137 1.17 -9.91 -9.85
N GLN A 138 1.12 -10.03 -11.19
CA GLN A 138 0.72 -11.27 -11.86
C GLN A 138 1.59 -12.47 -11.42
N LEU A 139 2.88 -12.26 -11.14
CA LEU A 139 3.75 -13.33 -10.63
C LEU A 139 3.31 -13.78 -9.23
N TYR A 140 3.01 -12.85 -8.32
CA TYR A 140 2.52 -13.20 -6.97
C TYR A 140 1.12 -13.81 -7.01
N GLU A 141 0.22 -13.31 -7.85
CA GLU A 141 -1.13 -13.88 -8.05
C GLU A 141 -1.05 -15.32 -8.56
N CYS A 142 -0.09 -15.58 -9.45
CA CYS A 142 0.24 -16.91 -9.92
C CYS A 142 0.74 -17.82 -8.79
N VAL A 143 1.60 -17.32 -7.89
CA VAL A 143 2.03 -18.06 -6.69
C VAL A 143 0.84 -18.39 -5.78
N VAL A 144 0.00 -17.39 -5.48
CA VAL A 144 -1.20 -17.55 -4.63
C VAL A 144 -2.16 -18.59 -5.21
N SER A 145 -2.38 -18.57 -6.52
CA SER A 145 -3.35 -19.44 -7.18
C SER A 145 -2.91 -20.91 -7.25
N ASN A 146 -1.61 -21.17 -7.15
CA ASN A 146 -1.04 -22.51 -7.38
C ASN A 146 -0.41 -23.15 -6.15
N GLU A 147 -0.12 -22.38 -5.09
CA GLU A 147 0.41 -22.94 -3.85
C GLU A 147 -0.65 -23.77 -3.11
N ARG A 148 -0.34 -25.05 -2.87
CA ARG A 148 -1.21 -25.98 -2.15
C ARG A 148 -0.88 -26.05 -0.66
N ASN A 149 0.37 -25.75 -0.29
CA ASN A 149 0.79 -25.72 1.09
C ASN A 149 0.43 -24.38 1.72
N TYR A 150 -0.68 -24.36 2.45
CA TYR A 150 -1.16 -23.19 3.19
C TYR A 150 -0.17 -22.65 4.25
N GLN A 151 0.80 -23.48 4.67
CA GLN A 151 1.86 -23.10 5.60
C GLN A 151 3.13 -22.56 4.92
N ALA A 152 3.16 -22.47 3.59
CA ALA A 152 4.33 -21.97 2.88
C ALA A 152 4.54 -20.47 3.12
N GLU A 153 5.76 -20.09 3.50
CA GLU A 153 6.14 -18.69 3.72
C GLU A 153 5.95 -17.84 2.45
N ARG A 154 6.30 -18.39 1.28
CA ARG A 154 6.11 -17.71 -0.02
C ARG A 154 4.65 -17.36 -0.30
N LEU A 155 3.69 -18.13 0.19
CA LEU A 155 2.27 -17.82 0.06
C LEU A 155 1.90 -16.59 0.89
N ALA A 156 2.35 -16.56 2.14
CA ALA A 156 2.11 -15.43 3.04
C ALA A 156 2.77 -14.14 2.51
N ILE A 157 4.01 -14.23 2.03
CA ILE A 157 4.71 -13.11 1.40
C ILE A 157 3.96 -12.64 0.16
N SER A 158 3.52 -13.55 -0.71
CA SER A 158 2.77 -13.18 -1.93
C SER A 158 1.46 -12.46 -1.60
N HIS A 159 0.68 -12.95 -0.64
CA HIS A 159 -0.53 -12.25 -0.16
C HIS A 159 -0.20 -10.87 0.43
N TYR A 160 0.90 -10.74 1.18
CA TYR A 160 1.34 -9.46 1.72
C TYR A 160 1.70 -8.45 0.63
N ARG A 161 2.45 -8.88 -0.40
CA ARG A 161 2.85 -8.04 -1.54
C ARG A 161 1.63 -7.55 -2.33
N ILE A 162 0.69 -8.45 -2.63
CA ILE A 162 -0.59 -8.12 -3.29
C ILE A 162 -1.40 -7.15 -2.43
N PHE A 163 -1.52 -7.40 -1.12
CA PHE A 163 -2.20 -6.49 -0.20
C PHE A 163 -1.58 -5.10 -0.26
N ARG A 164 -0.26 -4.96 -0.05
CA ARG A 164 0.44 -3.68 -0.10
C ARG A 164 0.25 -2.94 -1.43
N TYR A 165 0.19 -3.68 -2.54
CA TYR A 165 -0.06 -3.11 -3.86
C TYR A 165 -1.50 -2.63 -4.04
N SER A 166 -2.47 -3.39 -3.52
CA SER A 166 -3.90 -3.11 -3.67
C SER A 166 -4.36 -1.85 -2.92
N ILE A 167 -3.63 -1.43 -1.87
CA ILE A 167 -4.01 -0.27 -1.06
C ILE A 167 -3.94 1.02 -1.86
N LYS A 168 -5.12 1.56 -2.17
CA LYS A 168 -5.34 2.79 -2.93
C LYS A 168 -6.27 3.71 -2.12
N ARG A 169 -7.05 4.57 -2.79
CA ARG A 169 -7.96 5.53 -2.12
C ARG A 169 -9.32 4.91 -1.73
N ASP A 170 -9.70 3.78 -2.31
CA ASP A 170 -11.00 3.15 -2.05
C ASP A 170 -10.98 2.36 -0.74
N ILE A 171 -11.69 2.87 0.27
CA ILE A 171 -11.77 2.26 1.61
C ILE A 171 -12.34 0.84 1.57
N LYS A 172 -13.38 0.58 0.74
CA LYS A 172 -14.01 -0.75 0.67
C LYS A 172 -13.06 -1.77 0.08
N GLN A 173 -12.38 -1.40 -1.01
CA GLN A 173 -11.40 -2.30 -1.64
C GLN A 173 -10.20 -2.55 -0.72
N ASN A 174 -9.71 -1.50 -0.05
CA ASN A 174 -8.65 -1.64 0.94
C ASN A 174 -9.05 -2.60 2.07
N PHE A 175 -10.29 -2.48 2.58
CA PHE A 175 -10.81 -3.37 3.62
C PHE A 175 -10.90 -4.83 3.16
N ILE A 176 -11.42 -5.08 1.96
CA ILE A 176 -11.49 -6.44 1.39
C ILE A 176 -10.08 -7.05 1.27
N ALA A 177 -9.12 -6.27 0.77
CA ALA A 177 -7.74 -6.72 0.67
C ALA A 177 -7.13 -7.02 2.04
N ALA A 178 -7.38 -6.17 3.06
CA ALA A 178 -6.92 -6.38 4.43
C ALA A 178 -7.47 -7.68 5.03
N VAL A 179 -8.79 -7.90 4.95
CA VAL A 179 -9.43 -9.12 5.49
C VAL A 179 -8.90 -10.37 4.78
N THR A 180 -8.69 -10.30 3.46
CA THR A 180 -8.13 -11.41 2.68
C THR A 180 -6.70 -11.75 3.12
N PHE A 181 -5.86 -10.73 3.31
CA PHE A 181 -4.48 -10.92 3.72
C PHE A 181 -4.32 -11.34 5.19
N GLN A 182 -5.19 -10.86 6.09
CA GLN A 182 -5.06 -11.09 7.54
C GLN A 182 -4.92 -12.58 7.90
N ALA A 183 -5.56 -13.49 7.15
CA ALA A 183 -5.46 -14.94 7.36
C ALA A 183 -4.04 -15.53 7.22
N PHE A 184 -3.09 -14.75 6.66
CA PHE A 184 -1.72 -15.15 6.37
C PHE A 184 -0.66 -14.42 7.22
N CYS A 185 -1.04 -13.40 8.00
CA CYS A 185 -0.09 -12.57 8.74
C CYS A 185 0.84 -13.37 9.67
N ASP A 186 0.30 -14.32 10.43
CA ASP A 186 1.08 -15.13 11.38
C ASP A 186 2.14 -16.01 10.71
N ARG A 187 2.04 -16.22 9.39
CA ARG A 187 2.97 -17.04 8.60
C ARG A 187 4.03 -16.24 7.87
N LEU A 188 3.98 -14.91 7.98
CA LEU A 188 5.07 -14.08 7.50
C LEU A 188 6.32 -14.27 8.35
N PRO A 189 7.51 -14.00 7.79
CA PRO A 189 8.71 -13.83 8.59
C PRO A 189 8.54 -12.75 9.65
N SER A 190 9.12 -12.95 10.84
CA SER A 190 8.97 -12.01 11.97
C SER A 190 9.34 -10.57 11.63
N TYR A 191 10.31 -10.35 10.72
CA TYR A 191 10.71 -9.01 10.29
C TYR A 191 9.65 -8.31 9.42
N MET A 192 8.80 -9.07 8.70
CA MET A 192 7.67 -8.54 7.93
C MET A 192 6.37 -8.46 8.75
N GLN A 193 6.22 -9.30 9.78
CA GLN A 193 4.99 -9.33 10.58
C GLN A 193 4.67 -7.98 11.23
N LEU A 194 5.68 -7.29 11.76
CA LEU A 194 5.51 -5.96 12.38
C LEU A 194 4.92 -4.95 11.37
N ASP A 195 5.49 -4.90 10.17
CA ASP A 195 5.01 -4.06 9.07
C ASP A 195 3.59 -4.45 8.66
N ALA A 196 3.33 -5.74 8.47
CA ALA A 196 2.03 -6.26 8.07
C ALA A 196 0.91 -5.88 9.05
N TRP A 197 1.13 -6.08 10.35
CA TRP A 197 0.14 -5.74 11.38
C TRP A 197 -0.12 -4.23 11.45
N LEU A 198 0.93 -3.41 11.32
CA LEU A 198 0.78 -1.96 11.29
C LEU A 198 -0.03 -1.50 10.06
N GLN A 199 0.22 -2.08 8.88
CA GLN A 199 -0.55 -1.74 7.68
C GLN A 199 -2.01 -2.18 7.76
N LEU A 200 -2.29 -3.38 8.29
CA LEU A 200 -3.66 -3.83 8.54
C LEU A 200 -4.40 -2.87 9.49
N ALA A 201 -3.75 -2.49 10.59
CA ALA A 201 -4.32 -1.57 11.56
C ALA A 201 -4.68 -0.21 10.93
N ASN A 202 -3.84 0.33 10.04
CA ASN A 202 -4.13 1.57 9.33
C ASN A 202 -5.37 1.46 8.42
N VAL A 203 -5.54 0.32 7.74
CA VAL A 203 -6.72 0.06 6.91
C VAL A 203 -7.97 -0.05 7.79
N TYR A 204 -7.91 -0.82 8.87
CA TYR A 204 -9.04 -0.98 9.79
C TYR A 204 -9.41 0.32 10.51
N TYR A 205 -8.43 1.14 10.89
CA TYR A 205 -8.67 2.48 11.42
C TYR A 205 -9.41 3.36 10.39
N THR A 206 -8.94 3.37 9.13
CA THR A 206 -9.57 4.14 8.04
C THR A 206 -11.01 3.66 7.78
N ALA A 207 -11.26 2.36 7.90
CA ALA A 207 -12.58 1.75 7.74
C ALA A 207 -13.48 1.88 8.99
N ASN A 208 -12.99 2.47 10.10
CA ASN A 208 -13.64 2.53 11.41
C ASN A 208 -13.96 1.15 12.02
N GLU A 209 -13.19 0.13 11.67
CA GLU A 209 -13.32 -1.24 12.17
C GLU A 209 -12.49 -1.43 13.45
N TRP A 210 -12.97 -0.84 14.55
CA TRP A 210 -12.21 -0.68 15.79
C TRP A 210 -11.76 -2.01 16.41
N LEU A 211 -12.61 -3.04 16.37
CA LEU A 211 -12.30 -4.35 16.93
C LEU A 211 -11.20 -5.07 16.13
N LEU A 212 -11.17 -4.91 14.80
CA LEU A 212 -10.14 -5.50 13.96
C LEU A 212 -8.81 -4.76 14.14
N MET A 213 -8.83 -3.43 14.21
CA MET A 213 -7.65 -2.64 14.56
C MET A 213 -7.09 -3.02 15.93
N GLU A 214 -7.96 -3.23 16.93
CA GLU A 214 -7.53 -3.60 18.28
C GLU A 214 -6.80 -4.95 18.30
N LYS A 215 -7.28 -5.94 17.55
CA LYS A 215 -6.58 -7.22 17.35
C LYS A 215 -5.20 -7.03 16.71
N CYS A 216 -5.06 -6.13 15.76
CA CYS A 216 -3.73 -5.79 15.21
C CYS A 216 -2.83 -5.14 16.28
N GLY A 217 -3.40 -4.29 17.13
CA GLY A 217 -2.70 -3.71 18.28
C GLY A 217 -2.19 -4.76 19.26
N ASP A 218 -3.03 -5.75 19.60
CA ASP A 218 -2.64 -6.87 20.46
C ASP A 218 -1.52 -7.71 19.82
N ALA A 219 -1.60 -8.00 18.52
CA ALA A 219 -0.57 -8.73 17.79
C ALA A 219 0.78 -7.96 17.77
N LEU A 220 0.74 -6.64 17.57
CA LEU A 220 1.92 -5.76 17.64
C LEU A 220 2.52 -5.74 19.05
N ILE A 221 1.69 -5.61 20.10
CA ILE A 221 2.13 -5.64 21.49
C ILE A 221 2.80 -6.99 21.79
N GLU A 222 2.18 -8.11 21.40
CA GLU A 222 2.72 -9.43 21.68
C GLU A 222 4.07 -9.64 20.97
N LEU A 223 4.13 -9.36 19.67
CA LEU A 223 5.33 -9.55 18.87
C LEU A 223 6.45 -8.61 19.30
N SER A 224 6.16 -7.33 19.54
CA SER A 224 7.18 -6.36 19.98
C SER A 224 7.72 -6.70 21.36
N ASN A 225 6.88 -7.06 22.32
CA ASN A 225 7.32 -7.48 23.65
C ASN A 225 8.17 -8.75 23.60
N ARG A 226 7.82 -9.71 22.72
CA ARG A 226 8.61 -10.93 22.52
C ARG A 226 10.00 -10.61 21.98
N LEU A 227 10.08 -9.80 20.92
CA LEU A 227 11.34 -9.37 20.31
C LEU A 227 12.21 -8.57 21.29
N TYR A 228 11.59 -7.73 22.12
CA TYR A 228 12.28 -7.00 23.18
C TYR A 228 12.90 -7.96 24.21
N LYS A 229 12.11 -8.88 24.77
CA LYS A 229 12.57 -9.88 25.75
C LYS A 229 13.69 -10.76 25.20
N GLU A 230 13.62 -11.13 23.94
CA GLU A 230 14.63 -11.93 23.25
C GLU A 230 15.86 -11.12 22.81
N LYS A 231 15.87 -9.80 23.03
CA LYS A 231 16.90 -8.86 22.56
C LYS A 231 17.10 -8.87 21.03
N LYS A 232 16.07 -9.28 20.27
CA LYS A 232 16.05 -9.36 18.80
C LYS A 232 15.44 -8.12 18.14
N TYR A 233 15.28 -7.04 18.89
CA TYR A 233 14.75 -5.78 18.37
C TYR A 233 15.81 -4.91 17.67
N HIS A 234 17.10 -5.21 17.86
CA HIS A 234 18.20 -4.58 17.16
C HIS A 234 18.32 -5.12 15.73
N ASN A 235 18.60 -4.25 14.76
CA ASN A 235 18.82 -4.60 13.35
C ASN A 235 17.65 -5.31 12.65
N LEU A 236 16.40 -5.00 13.04
CA LEU A 236 15.22 -5.49 12.34
C LEU A 236 15.23 -4.98 10.89
N LYS A 237 15.02 -5.87 9.93
CA LYS A 237 14.81 -5.53 8.51
C LYS A 237 13.37 -5.07 8.26
N SER A 238 12.87 -4.19 9.12
CA SER A 238 11.52 -3.63 9.07
C SER A 238 11.52 -2.24 8.46
N GLU A 239 10.37 -1.76 7.97
CA GLU A 239 10.30 -0.43 7.32
C GLU A 239 10.48 0.74 8.30
N ARG A 240 10.25 0.51 9.59
CA ARG A 240 10.33 1.51 10.66
C ARG A 240 11.16 0.99 11.83
N SER A 241 11.59 1.93 12.68
CA SER A 241 12.26 1.62 13.95
C SER A 241 11.35 0.80 14.87
N PHE A 242 11.94 -0.08 15.67
CA PHE A 242 11.23 -0.92 16.63
C PHE A 242 10.26 -0.13 17.53
N VAL A 243 10.67 1.07 17.95
CA VAL A 243 9.88 2.00 18.79
C VAL A 243 8.49 2.24 18.21
N VAL A 244 8.40 2.35 16.87
CA VAL A 244 7.13 2.58 16.17
C VAL A 244 6.16 1.44 16.43
N TYR A 245 6.57 0.18 16.26
CA TYR A 245 5.66 -0.95 16.44
C TYR A 245 5.25 -1.14 17.90
N TYR A 246 6.18 -0.96 18.82
CA TYR A 246 5.91 -1.02 20.25
C TYR A 246 4.88 0.05 20.65
N GLY A 247 5.15 1.32 20.33
CA GLY A 247 4.27 2.43 20.67
C GLY A 247 2.91 2.37 19.95
N GLN A 248 2.89 2.00 18.67
CA GLN A 248 1.65 1.90 17.87
C GLN A 248 0.69 0.86 18.44
N GLY A 249 1.19 -0.30 18.90
CA GLY A 249 0.35 -1.31 19.53
C GLY A 249 -0.44 -0.77 20.73
N TYR A 250 0.23 -0.06 21.64
CA TYR A 250 -0.43 0.55 22.80
C TYR A 250 -1.29 1.78 22.44
N LEU A 251 -0.90 2.56 21.43
CA LEU A 251 -1.69 3.67 20.90
C LEU A 251 -3.01 3.18 20.28
N MET A 252 -2.99 2.05 19.56
CA MET A 252 -4.20 1.41 19.03
C MET A 252 -5.11 0.93 20.15
N LYS A 253 -4.55 0.34 21.21
CA LYS A 253 -5.33 -0.07 22.39
C LYS A 253 -5.98 1.13 23.08
N SER A 254 -5.25 2.21 23.34
CA SER A 254 -5.86 3.39 23.95
C SER A 254 -6.96 3.97 23.06
N THR A 255 -6.70 4.06 21.75
CA THR A 255 -7.68 4.54 20.77
C THR A 255 -8.95 3.67 20.76
N PHE A 256 -8.84 2.35 20.78
CA PHE A 256 -9.99 1.45 20.87
C PHE A 256 -10.83 1.76 22.11
N TYR A 257 -10.21 1.82 23.28
CA TYR A 257 -10.90 2.10 24.54
C TYR A 257 -11.56 3.49 24.55
N GLN A 258 -10.94 4.51 23.95
CA GLN A 258 -11.60 5.80 23.72
C GLN A 258 -12.87 5.65 22.86
N LYS A 259 -12.80 4.90 21.75
CA LYS A 259 -13.92 4.73 20.82
C LYS A 259 -15.09 3.93 21.40
N VAL A 260 -14.84 3.01 22.33
CA VAL A 260 -15.90 2.26 23.03
C VAL A 260 -16.34 2.90 24.35
N GLY A 261 -15.83 4.09 24.71
CA GLY A 261 -16.25 4.84 25.89
C GLY A 261 -15.62 4.40 27.21
N GLN A 262 -14.58 3.55 27.17
CA GLN A 262 -13.85 3.05 28.34
C GLN A 262 -12.62 3.91 28.59
N TYR A 263 -12.85 5.11 29.14
CA TYR A 263 -11.83 6.14 29.18
C TYR A 263 -10.70 5.89 30.19
N GLU A 264 -10.94 5.16 31.28
CA GLU A 264 -9.90 4.84 32.26
C GLU A 264 -8.91 3.79 31.73
N GLU A 265 -9.42 2.81 30.99
CA GLU A 265 -8.62 1.85 30.25
C GLU A 265 -7.78 2.57 29.19
N SER A 266 -8.38 3.52 28.45
CA SER A 266 -7.63 4.38 27.53
C SER A 266 -6.46 5.08 28.23
N THR A 267 -6.70 5.78 29.34
CA THR A 267 -5.64 6.46 30.11
C THR A 267 -4.54 5.49 30.55
N THR A 268 -4.91 4.28 30.95
CA THR A 268 -3.95 3.23 31.34
C THR A 268 -3.05 2.83 30.18
N TYR A 269 -3.60 2.68 28.98
CA TYR A 269 -2.83 2.35 27.78
C TYR A 269 -1.99 3.54 27.26
N ILE A 270 -2.46 4.78 27.41
CA ILE A 270 -1.69 5.99 27.07
C ILE A 270 -0.37 6.03 27.82
N ARG A 271 -0.39 5.70 29.11
CA ARG A 271 0.84 5.67 29.95
C ARG A 271 1.88 4.66 29.46
N LYS A 272 1.49 3.63 28.71
CA LYS A 272 2.41 2.60 28.23
C LYS A 272 3.29 3.05 27.06
N TYR A 273 2.88 4.10 26.34
CA TYR A 273 3.65 4.69 25.25
C TYR A 273 4.02 6.17 25.49
N SER A 274 3.63 6.74 26.64
CA SER A 274 3.92 8.15 26.96
C SER A 274 5.39 8.43 27.21
N ASP A 275 6.15 7.41 27.58
CA ASP A 275 7.61 7.49 27.68
C ASP A 275 8.23 6.17 27.21
N LEU A 276 8.96 6.25 26.11
CA LEU A 276 9.69 5.14 25.51
C LEU A 276 11.20 5.37 25.59
N SER A 277 11.68 6.36 26.36
CA SER A 277 13.10 6.68 26.53
C SER A 277 13.89 5.60 27.28
N TRP A 278 13.22 4.58 27.84
CA TRP A 278 13.86 3.40 28.43
C TRP A 278 14.36 2.39 27.39
N LEU A 279 14.02 2.55 26.10
CA LEU A 279 14.58 1.74 25.03
C LEU A 279 16.01 2.23 24.75
N ASP A 280 16.99 1.38 25.09
CA ASP A 280 18.41 1.65 24.86
C ASP A 280 18.79 1.47 23.37
N ASP A 281 19.94 2.03 22.99
CA ASP A 281 20.59 1.86 21.68
C ASP A 281 19.75 2.27 20.45
N LEU A 282 18.89 3.29 20.62
CA LEU A 282 18.13 3.88 19.52
C LEU A 282 19.00 4.79 18.64
N ASP A 283 18.88 4.62 17.33
CA ASP A 283 19.38 5.56 16.34
C ASP A 283 18.62 6.89 16.39
N GLU A 284 19.10 7.89 15.64
CA GLU A 284 18.47 9.22 15.60
C GLU A 284 16.99 9.13 15.18
N CYS A 285 16.67 8.26 14.22
CA CYS A 285 15.29 8.00 13.80
C CYS A 285 14.44 7.44 14.95
N GLY A 286 14.95 6.45 15.69
CA GLY A 286 14.27 5.89 16.87
C GLY A 286 14.03 6.94 17.95
N GLN A 287 15.01 7.81 18.24
CA GLN A 287 14.87 8.89 19.22
C GLN A 287 13.81 9.91 18.81
N GLN A 288 13.73 10.26 17.51
CA GLN A 288 12.66 11.12 17.00
C GLN A 288 11.27 10.47 17.17
N GLU A 289 11.15 9.16 16.94
CA GLU A 289 9.89 8.45 17.14
C GLU A 289 9.49 8.39 18.63
N VAL A 290 10.44 8.30 19.58
CA VAL A 290 10.16 8.43 21.03
C VAL A 290 9.51 9.78 21.34
N GLU A 291 10.06 10.87 20.80
CA GLU A 291 9.50 12.22 20.99
C GLU A 291 8.12 12.36 20.33
N HIS A 292 7.89 11.75 19.16
CA HIS A 292 6.56 11.70 18.56
C HIS A 292 5.54 11.00 19.46
N PHE A 293 5.89 9.88 20.09
CA PHE A 293 4.97 9.19 21.00
C PHE A 293 4.66 9.99 22.26
N LYS A 294 5.60 10.79 22.78
CA LYS A 294 5.33 11.74 23.88
C LYS A 294 4.27 12.76 23.48
N ILE A 295 4.39 13.34 22.28
CA ILE A 295 3.41 14.29 21.72
C ILE A 295 2.04 13.61 21.56
N PHE A 296 2.00 12.40 20.96
CA PHE A 296 0.75 11.65 20.80
C PHE A 296 0.11 11.29 22.15
N ALA A 297 0.90 10.94 23.16
CA ALA A 297 0.39 10.60 24.48
C ALA A 297 -0.22 11.82 25.17
N GLN A 298 0.42 12.99 25.05
CA GLN A 298 -0.10 14.24 25.57
C GLN A 298 -1.42 14.63 24.88
N GLY A 299 -1.44 14.63 23.54
CA GLY A 299 -2.65 14.92 22.75
C GLY A 299 -3.81 13.96 23.06
N ASN A 300 -3.53 12.66 23.13
CA ASN A 300 -4.54 11.65 23.45
C ASN A 300 -5.01 11.71 24.90
N SER A 301 -4.18 12.18 25.83
CA SER A 301 -4.59 12.43 27.22
C SER A 301 -5.62 13.56 27.28
N TYR A 302 -5.38 14.68 26.60
CA TYR A 302 -6.37 15.76 26.49
C TYR A 302 -7.66 15.27 25.82
N CYS A 303 -7.55 14.48 24.76
CA CYS A 303 -8.74 13.91 24.11
C CYS A 303 -9.57 13.09 25.09
N THR A 304 -8.91 12.22 25.87
CA THR A 304 -9.58 11.37 26.85
C THR A 304 -10.32 12.18 27.91
N GLU A 305 -9.70 13.24 28.43
CA GLU A 305 -10.33 14.13 29.41
C GLU A 305 -11.55 14.87 28.83
N LEU A 306 -11.47 15.36 27.59
CA LEU A 306 -12.63 15.97 26.93
C LEU A 306 -13.77 14.95 26.71
N TYR A 307 -13.47 13.70 26.35
CA TYR A 307 -14.49 12.66 26.21
C TYR A 307 -15.13 12.27 27.55
N LYS A 308 -14.41 12.42 28.68
CA LYS A 308 -14.97 12.29 30.04
C LYS A 308 -15.85 13.48 30.43
N GLY A 309 -15.89 14.56 29.63
CA GLY A 309 -16.59 15.80 29.92
C GLY A 309 -15.80 16.78 30.78
N ASN A 310 -14.49 16.57 30.97
CA ASN A 310 -13.63 17.47 31.71
C ASN A 310 -13.09 18.59 30.80
N PHE A 311 -13.85 19.68 30.67
CA PHE A 311 -13.45 20.83 29.84
C PHE A 311 -12.46 21.78 30.53
N SER A 312 -12.02 21.52 31.77
CA SER A 312 -11.01 22.37 32.42
C SER A 312 -9.65 22.30 31.74
N VAL A 313 -9.40 21.26 30.93
CA VAL A 313 -8.16 21.08 30.16
C VAL A 313 -8.19 21.74 28.79
N LEU A 314 -9.34 22.31 28.37
CA LEU A 314 -9.54 22.79 27.00
C LEU A 314 -8.53 23.86 26.59
N ASP A 315 -8.26 24.84 27.44
CA ASP A 315 -7.30 25.91 27.15
C ASP A 315 -5.87 25.36 26.99
N SER A 316 -5.47 24.43 27.86
CA SER A 316 -4.18 23.75 27.76
C SER A 316 -4.09 22.90 26.49
N TYR A 317 -5.19 22.28 26.08
CA TYR A 317 -5.22 21.51 24.84
C TYR A 317 -5.12 22.41 23.61
N VAL A 318 -5.82 23.54 23.59
CA VAL A 318 -5.70 24.55 22.52
C VAL A 318 -4.25 25.04 22.40
N ALA A 319 -3.60 25.37 23.52
CA ALA A 319 -2.19 25.76 23.52
C ALA A 319 -1.25 24.65 23.02
N PHE A 320 -1.55 23.39 23.34
CA PHE A 320 -0.84 22.24 22.77
C PHE A 320 -0.99 22.18 21.24
N LEU A 321 -2.20 22.34 20.70
CA LEU A 321 -2.45 22.29 19.26
C LEU A 321 -1.76 23.43 18.49
N GLU A 322 -1.53 24.58 19.11
CA GLU A 322 -0.72 25.67 18.52
C GLU A 322 0.75 25.29 18.36
N ASN A 323 1.30 24.55 19.32
CA ASN A 323 2.70 24.12 19.29
C ASN A 323 2.93 22.91 18.37
N TYR A 324 1.88 22.14 18.07
CA TYR A 324 1.98 20.92 17.25
C TYR A 324 0.96 20.92 16.09
N PRO A 325 1.24 21.63 14.97
CA PRO A 325 0.31 21.77 13.86
C PRO A 325 -0.16 20.47 13.19
N LYS A 326 0.61 19.39 13.32
CA LYS A 326 0.22 18.06 12.81
C LYS A 326 -0.94 17.44 13.61
N GLU A 327 -1.11 17.84 14.87
CA GLU A 327 -2.17 17.36 15.77
C GLU A 327 -3.44 18.22 15.68
N THR A 328 -3.41 19.36 14.98
CA THR A 328 -4.54 20.30 14.91
C THR A 328 -5.80 19.66 14.35
N ILE A 329 -5.73 18.90 13.25
CA ILE A 329 -6.92 18.26 12.65
C ILE A 329 -7.49 17.16 13.55
N PRO A 330 -6.71 16.18 14.04
CA PRO A 330 -7.17 15.22 15.04
C PRO A 330 -7.77 15.89 16.29
N GLY A 331 -7.14 16.96 16.77
CA GLY A 331 -7.60 17.65 17.98
C GLY A 331 -8.89 18.42 17.78
N LEU A 332 -9.05 19.12 16.65
CA LEU A 332 -10.30 19.77 16.30
C LEU A 332 -11.44 18.77 16.12
N LEU A 333 -11.17 17.59 15.54
CA LEU A 333 -12.17 16.51 15.48
C LEU A 333 -12.68 16.16 16.88
N THR A 334 -11.79 15.96 17.84
CA THR A 334 -12.17 15.66 19.23
C THR A 334 -12.93 16.82 19.86
N ILE A 335 -12.41 18.05 19.81
CA ILE A 335 -13.04 19.24 20.40
C ILE A 335 -14.45 19.44 19.86
N LEU A 336 -14.65 19.34 18.55
CA LEU A 336 -15.98 19.48 17.94
C LEU A 336 -16.91 18.32 18.31
N SER A 337 -16.40 17.08 18.36
CA SER A 337 -17.18 15.91 18.76
C SER A 337 -17.70 16.05 20.20
N THR A 338 -16.82 16.44 21.14
CA THR A 338 -17.19 16.60 22.55
C THR A 338 -18.01 17.86 22.77
N ALA A 339 -17.74 18.95 22.05
CA ALA A 339 -18.58 20.15 22.05
C ALA A 339 -20.02 19.83 21.61
N ASN A 340 -20.18 19.03 20.54
CA ASN A 340 -21.48 18.55 20.08
C ASN A 340 -22.18 17.66 21.11
N GLN A 341 -21.43 16.78 21.78
CA GLN A 341 -21.97 15.85 22.77
C GLN A 341 -22.43 16.57 24.05
N TYR A 342 -21.63 17.52 24.55
CA TYR A 342 -21.86 18.22 25.80
C TYR A 342 -22.50 19.61 25.64
N ASN A 343 -22.83 20.00 24.41
CA ASN A 343 -23.43 21.29 24.06
C ASN A 343 -22.57 22.49 24.52
N ILE A 344 -21.26 22.41 24.31
CA ILE A 344 -20.27 23.44 24.68
C ILE A 344 -20.00 24.34 23.48
N VAL A 345 -19.98 25.66 23.69
CA VAL A 345 -19.66 26.64 22.65
C VAL A 345 -18.15 26.81 22.50
N VAL A 346 -17.63 26.55 21.30
CA VAL A 346 -16.19 26.57 20.96
C VAL A 346 -15.87 27.48 19.77
N ASP A 347 -16.72 28.46 19.47
CA ASP A 347 -16.59 29.37 18.32
C ASP A 347 -15.20 30.02 18.22
N HIS A 348 -14.69 30.50 19.37
CA HIS A 348 -13.36 31.12 19.47
C HIS A 348 -12.23 30.18 19.03
N ILE A 349 -12.35 28.87 19.25
CA ILE A 349 -11.36 27.87 18.83
C ILE A 349 -11.44 27.64 17.31
N ILE A 350 -12.65 27.56 16.78
CA ILE A 350 -12.87 27.37 15.33
C ILE A 350 -12.31 28.57 14.56
N GLU A 351 -12.55 29.79 15.07
CA GLU A 351 -12.00 31.02 14.49
C GLU A 351 -10.48 31.04 14.56
N LYS A 352 -9.90 30.64 15.70
CA LYS A 352 -8.45 30.57 15.90
C LYS A 352 -7.76 29.64 14.91
N PHE A 353 -8.33 28.47 14.63
CA PHE A 353 -7.74 27.49 13.70
C PHE A 353 -8.32 27.54 12.28
N HIS A 354 -9.02 28.62 11.91
CA HIS A 354 -9.70 28.74 10.61
C HIS A 354 -8.77 28.47 9.42
N GLU A 355 -7.56 29.05 9.43
CA GLU A 355 -6.59 28.88 8.34
C GLU A 355 -6.17 27.41 8.17
N HIS A 356 -5.94 26.67 9.26
CA HIS A 356 -5.61 25.25 9.24
C HIS A 356 -6.77 24.40 8.68
N ILE A 357 -8.01 24.74 9.04
CA ILE A 357 -9.21 24.08 8.51
C ILE A 357 -9.30 24.31 7.00
N THR A 358 -9.08 25.54 6.54
CA THR A 358 -9.24 25.90 5.12
C THR A 358 -8.08 25.48 4.24
N THR A 359 -6.83 25.50 4.71
CA THR A 359 -5.67 25.15 3.88
C THR A 359 -5.65 23.67 3.52
N ASN A 360 -6.09 22.81 4.45
CA ASN A 360 -6.26 21.37 4.20
C ASN A 360 -7.38 21.04 3.19
N LEU A 361 -8.27 21.99 2.86
CA LEU A 361 -9.24 21.82 1.75
C LEU A 361 -8.57 21.76 0.38
N TYR A 362 -7.40 22.40 0.25
CA TYR A 362 -6.76 22.71 -1.03
C TYR A 362 -5.50 21.89 -1.31
N MET A 363 -5.10 21.02 -0.40
CA MET A 363 -3.92 20.21 -0.62
C MET A 363 -4.22 19.07 -1.60
N ASP A 364 -3.73 19.23 -2.83
CA ASP A 364 -3.66 18.15 -3.81
C ASP A 364 -2.59 17.15 -3.35
N HIS A 365 -3.06 15.95 -3.03
CA HIS A 365 -2.34 15.03 -2.20
C HIS A 365 -2.14 13.72 -2.97
N SER A 366 -1.00 13.63 -3.69
CA SER A 366 -0.47 12.43 -4.35
C SER A 366 0.02 11.34 -3.37
N ALA A 367 -0.62 10.17 -3.43
CA ALA A 367 -0.24 8.81 -2.99
C ALA A 367 0.19 8.45 -1.53
N LYS A 368 -0.36 7.27 -1.13
CA LYS A 368 0.02 6.25 -0.14
C LYS A 368 0.03 6.52 1.39
N ARG A 369 0.29 7.73 1.92
CA ARG A 369 0.18 8.00 3.39
C ARG A 369 -1.10 8.75 3.82
N LYS A 370 -2.11 8.77 2.95
CA LYS A 370 -3.15 9.82 2.95
C LYS A 370 -4.53 9.41 3.48
N SER A 371 -4.87 8.12 3.53
CA SER A 371 -6.24 7.72 3.90
C SER A 371 -6.62 8.08 5.34
N VAL A 372 -5.70 7.96 6.29
CA VAL A 372 -5.94 8.25 7.71
C VAL A 372 -6.19 9.75 7.94
N ALA A 373 -5.30 10.61 7.41
CA ALA A 373 -5.44 12.05 7.52
C ALA A 373 -6.69 12.57 6.78
N ASP A 374 -6.96 12.05 5.57
CA ASP A 374 -8.15 12.40 4.80
C ASP A 374 -9.45 12.01 5.53
N ASN A 375 -9.44 10.83 6.20
CA ASN A 375 -10.57 10.37 7.01
C ASN A 375 -10.77 11.24 8.26
N GLN A 376 -9.70 11.53 9.01
CA GLN A 376 -9.75 12.42 10.18
C GLN A 376 -10.26 13.81 9.81
N TYR A 377 -9.75 14.36 8.71
CA TYR A 377 -10.21 15.63 8.17
C TYR A 377 -11.69 15.58 7.84
N THR A 378 -12.12 14.62 7.01
CA THR A 378 -13.54 14.44 6.64
C THR A 378 -14.46 14.34 7.87
N ASN A 379 -14.06 13.57 8.88
CA ASN A 379 -14.82 13.44 10.12
C ASN A 379 -14.86 14.75 10.92
N MET A 380 -13.75 15.51 10.96
CA MET A 380 -13.70 16.82 11.61
C MET A 380 -14.71 17.77 10.96
N CYS A 381 -14.76 17.78 9.62
CA CYS A 381 -15.69 18.61 8.85
C CYS A 381 -17.15 18.24 9.11
N TYR A 382 -17.44 16.94 9.22
CA TYR A 382 -18.76 16.46 9.62
C TYR A 382 -19.15 17.00 11.00
N GLN A 383 -18.25 16.89 11.98
CA GLN A 383 -18.51 17.38 13.34
C GLN A 383 -18.67 18.91 13.37
N LEU A 384 -17.91 19.64 12.55
CA LEU A 384 -18.07 21.08 12.36
C LEU A 384 -19.45 21.44 11.80
N ALA A 385 -19.96 20.69 10.83
CA ALA A 385 -21.28 20.93 10.26
C ALA A 385 -22.41 20.62 11.26
N VAL A 386 -22.29 19.53 12.02
CA VAL A 386 -23.23 19.22 13.11
C VAL A 386 -23.23 20.33 14.14
N TYR A 387 -22.04 20.81 14.54
CA TYR A 387 -21.89 21.90 15.49
C TYR A 387 -22.60 23.16 15.03
N GLN A 388 -22.35 23.60 13.79
CA GLN A 388 -22.98 24.80 13.23
C GLN A 388 -24.49 24.67 13.06
N SER A 389 -25.01 23.47 12.80
CA SER A 389 -26.46 23.26 12.69
C SER A 389 -27.18 23.42 14.04
N ARG A 390 -26.49 23.13 15.15
CA ARG A 390 -27.03 23.21 16.52
C ARG A 390 -26.82 24.60 17.12
N HIS A 391 -25.66 25.18 16.85
CA HIS A 391 -25.29 26.51 17.28
C HIS A 391 -25.39 27.41 16.04
N ALA A 392 -26.59 27.92 15.76
CA ALA A 392 -26.89 28.78 14.63
C ALA A 392 -25.98 30.02 14.61
N SER A 393 -24.77 29.86 14.07
CA SER A 393 -23.74 30.88 14.07
C SER A 393 -23.98 31.82 12.91
N GLN A 394 -24.07 33.12 13.19
CA GLN A 394 -24.14 34.19 12.18
C GLN A 394 -22.77 34.45 11.52
N SER A 395 -21.74 33.62 11.76
CA SER A 395 -20.41 33.81 11.20
C SER A 395 -20.38 33.46 9.70
N THR A 396 -20.41 34.49 8.85
CA THR A 396 -20.28 34.38 7.38
C THR A 396 -19.02 33.61 6.96
N LYS A 397 -17.95 33.67 7.76
CA LYS A 397 -16.70 32.91 7.53
C LYS A 397 -16.92 31.41 7.69
N LEU A 398 -17.69 30.97 8.69
CA LEU A 398 -17.98 29.55 8.94
C LEU A 398 -18.90 28.94 7.88
N GLN A 399 -19.92 29.67 7.44
CA GLN A 399 -20.85 29.24 6.39
C GLN A 399 -20.12 29.00 5.05
N ASN A 400 -19.16 29.88 4.72
CA ASN A 400 -18.34 29.72 3.51
C ASN A 400 -17.42 28.51 3.58
N THR A 401 -16.89 28.19 4.75
CA THR A 401 -16.09 26.98 4.99
C THR A 401 -16.92 25.72 4.71
N ILE A 402 -18.16 25.64 5.18
CA ILE A 402 -19.07 24.51 4.92
C ILE A 402 -19.44 24.35 3.43
N LYS A 403 -19.77 25.44 2.73
CA LYS A 403 -20.09 25.37 1.29
C LYS A 403 -18.93 24.83 0.46
N ARG A 404 -17.70 25.19 0.83
CA ARG A 404 -16.48 24.67 0.19
C ARG A 404 -16.27 23.18 0.50
N PHE A 405 -16.62 22.73 1.71
CA PHE A 405 -16.57 21.31 2.09
C PHE A 405 -17.44 20.39 1.23
N ASP A 406 -18.69 20.77 0.94
CA ASP A 406 -19.58 19.96 0.07
C ASP A 406 -18.96 19.73 -1.32
N THR A 407 -18.22 20.72 -1.83
CA THR A 407 -17.54 20.62 -3.14
C THR A 407 -16.35 19.65 -3.09
N SER A 408 -15.59 19.64 -2.00
CA SER A 408 -14.46 18.72 -1.81
C SER A 408 -14.90 17.28 -1.51
N LEU A 409 -15.96 17.08 -0.72
CA LEU A 409 -16.51 15.76 -0.40
C LEU A 409 -16.98 14.99 -1.65
N ARG A 410 -17.55 15.70 -2.64
CA ARG A 410 -17.93 15.10 -3.93
C ARG A 410 -16.73 14.59 -4.74
N LYS A 411 -15.53 15.13 -4.52
CA LYS A 411 -14.30 14.70 -5.21
C LYS A 411 -13.63 13.49 -4.55
N CYS A 412 -13.80 13.29 -3.25
CA CYS A 412 -13.12 12.23 -2.49
C CYS A 412 -13.81 10.85 -2.50
N ASN A 413 -14.95 10.69 -3.19
CA ASN A 413 -15.62 9.39 -3.43
C ASN A 413 -15.74 8.48 -2.18
N MET A 414 -16.08 9.07 -1.02
CA MET A 414 -16.23 8.39 0.27
C MET A 414 -17.58 7.64 0.37
N ASN A 415 -17.78 6.59 -0.42
CA ASN A 415 -19.05 5.84 -0.49
C ASN A 415 -19.42 5.02 0.76
N LEU A 416 -18.56 4.93 1.79
CA LEU A 416 -18.95 4.37 3.11
C LEU A 416 -19.57 5.43 4.03
N ASN A 417 -19.37 6.71 3.73
CA ASN A 417 -19.96 7.82 4.45
C ASN A 417 -21.32 8.24 3.87
N LEU A 418 -22.00 7.42 3.05
CA LEU A 418 -23.27 7.78 2.39
C LEU A 418 -24.33 8.33 3.36
N ASN A 419 -24.38 7.84 4.59
CA ASN A 419 -25.25 8.39 5.64
C ASN A 419 -24.78 9.78 6.12
N TYR A 420 -23.48 9.99 6.28
CA TYR A 420 -22.92 11.28 6.64
C TYR A 420 -23.00 12.30 5.50
N THR A 421 -22.75 11.90 4.25
CA THR A 421 -22.81 12.79 3.08
C THR A 421 -24.24 13.24 2.80
N SER A 422 -25.22 12.33 2.90
CA SER A 422 -26.63 12.69 2.74
C SER A 422 -27.13 13.58 3.88
N LEU A 423 -26.75 13.28 5.14
CA LEU A 423 -27.10 14.12 6.29
C LEU A 423 -26.42 15.50 6.22
N LEU A 424 -25.13 15.56 5.88
CA LEU A 424 -24.39 16.80 5.61
C LEU A 424 -25.04 17.59 4.48
N GLN A 425 -25.35 16.97 3.34
CA GLN A 425 -26.00 17.66 2.23
C GLN A 425 -27.36 18.21 2.63
N ASN A 426 -28.11 17.49 3.47
CA ASN A 426 -29.39 17.98 3.99
C ASN A 426 -29.20 19.15 4.96
N VAL A 427 -28.22 19.08 5.88
CA VAL A 427 -27.87 20.17 6.80
C VAL A 427 -27.42 21.40 6.02
N ILE A 428 -26.53 21.23 5.05
CA ILE A 428 -26.00 22.31 4.19
C ILE A 428 -27.11 22.95 3.35
N ARG A 429 -28.04 22.15 2.79
CA ARG A 429 -29.20 22.65 2.05
C ARG A 429 -30.23 23.34 2.94
N SER A 430 -30.26 23.03 4.24
CA SER A 430 -31.17 23.64 5.22
C SER A 430 -30.64 24.93 5.86
N MET A 431 -29.37 25.28 5.62
CA MET A 431 -28.82 26.58 6.03
C MET A 431 -29.37 27.69 5.12
N PRO A 432 -29.77 28.85 5.66
CA PRO A 432 -30.35 29.96 4.91
C PRO A 432 -29.39 30.60 3.88
#